data_AF-A0A2D5GAE2-F1
#
_entry.id   AF-A0A2D5GAE2-F1
#
_cell.length_a   1.000
_cell.length_b   1.000
_cell.length_c   1.000
_cell.angle_alpha   90.00
_cell.angle_beta   90.00
_cell.angle_gamma   90.00
#
_symmetry.space_group_name_H-M   'P 1'
#
loop_
_entity.id
_entity.type
_entity.pdbx_description
1 polymer ?
#
loop_
_entity_poly.entity_id
_entity_poly.type
_entity_poly.pdbx_seq_one_letter_code
_entity_poly.pdbx_strand_id
1 'polypeptide(L)'
;MFYHEIDELWHLNDTLNIKEAAALIAGYEPIYVEWEELEADYFKNENGVTENDGIKRVNVAFLTLLGAVKSEALAADLVIAEDGVCEPETIWSESTIKVADLKAWLQSKGMTKGFFFPEEQNEAPGYMDPDHPLYSNTLSAAVRVWEAMQDPELREGKAVKSAMESWLEANYKDLGLTRKDGGMSRSAIEDVAKIANWNKVGGATKTPDSPSSDS
;
A
#
# COMPACT_ATOMS: atom_id res chain seq x y z
N MET A 1 5.56 5.65 20.21
CA MET A 1 5.73 4.24 19.79
C MET A 1 6.49 4.33 18.47
N PHE A 2 7.81 4.24 18.52
CA PHE A 2 8.66 4.36 17.33
C PHE A 2 8.74 2.97 16.70
N TYR A 3 7.71 2.60 15.94
CA TYR A 3 7.85 1.50 15.01
C TYR A 3 8.65 2.04 13.84
N HIS A 4 9.92 1.67 13.76
CA HIS A 4 10.74 1.99 12.60
C HIS A 4 10.11 1.29 11.39
N GLU A 5 9.67 2.11 10.43
CA GLU A 5 9.19 1.66 9.13
C GLU A 5 10.26 0.77 8.48
N ILE A 6 9.84 -0.34 7.86
CA ILE A 6 10.76 -1.23 7.15
C ILE A 6 11.27 -0.50 5.92
N ASP A 7 12.58 -0.48 5.69
CA ASP A 7 13.15 0.14 4.50
C ASP A 7 12.68 -0.61 3.24
N GLU A 8 12.07 0.10 2.29
CA GLU A 8 11.58 -0.49 1.04
C GLU A 8 12.70 -1.14 0.22
N LEU A 9 13.96 -0.76 0.43
CA LEU A 9 15.11 -1.37 -0.22
C LEU A 9 15.24 -2.87 0.07
N TRP A 10 14.64 -3.37 1.15
CA TRP A 10 14.58 -4.82 1.42
C TRP A 10 13.85 -5.60 0.34
N HIS A 11 12.95 -4.98 -0.44
CA HIS A 11 12.26 -5.61 -1.56
C HIS A 11 13.20 -5.95 -2.73
N LEU A 12 14.40 -5.34 -2.79
CA LEU A 12 15.38 -5.59 -3.83
C LEU A 12 16.15 -6.89 -3.63
N ASN A 13 16.04 -7.53 -2.47
CA ASN A 13 16.76 -8.77 -2.18
C ASN A 13 16.05 -9.97 -2.80
N ASP A 14 16.79 -10.77 -3.57
CA ASP A 14 16.34 -12.07 -4.08
C ASP A 14 16.47 -13.19 -3.04
N THR A 15 17.35 -12.98 -2.05
CA THR A 15 17.66 -13.91 -0.97
C THR A 15 17.76 -13.18 0.35
N LEU A 16 17.33 -13.83 1.43
CA LEU A 16 17.42 -13.32 2.79
C LEU A 16 18.02 -14.39 3.69
N ASN A 17 18.78 -14.02 4.71
CA ASN A 17 19.09 -14.97 5.77
C ASN A 17 17.84 -15.25 6.63
N ILE A 18 17.88 -16.32 7.43
CA ILE A 18 16.70 -16.77 8.19
C ILE A 18 16.27 -15.74 9.24
N LYS A 19 17.24 -15.03 9.84
CA LYS A 19 17.02 -13.99 10.85
C LYS A 19 16.32 -12.77 10.23
N GLU A 20 16.80 -12.28 9.09
CA GLU A 20 16.18 -11.19 8.31
C GLU A 20 14.76 -11.54 7.86
N ALA A 21 14.57 -12.74 7.30
CA ALA A 21 13.25 -13.21 6.89
C ALA A 21 12.26 -13.24 8.07
N ALA A 22 12.71 -13.69 9.25
CA ALA A 22 11.87 -13.70 10.46
C ALA A 22 11.44 -12.30 10.89
N ALA A 23 12.37 -11.33 10.90
CA ALA A 23 12.08 -9.95 11.23
C ALA A 23 11.04 -9.33 10.28
N LEU A 24 11.24 -9.51 8.96
CA LEU A 24 10.34 -8.99 7.93
C LEU A 24 8.94 -9.64 7.97
N ILE A 25 8.83 -10.94 8.26
CA ILE A 25 7.54 -11.61 8.48
C ILE A 25 6.81 -11.01 9.70
N ALA A 26 7.57 -10.72 10.76
CA ALA A 26 7.03 -10.14 11.98
C ALA A 26 6.65 -8.65 11.85
N GLY A 27 7.09 -8.00 10.76
CA GLY A 27 6.81 -6.59 10.47
C GLY A 27 7.83 -5.64 11.10
N TYR A 28 9.08 -6.09 11.27
CA TYR A 28 10.16 -5.30 11.84
C TYR A 28 11.33 -5.21 10.88
N GLU A 29 11.98 -4.05 10.91
CA GLU A 29 13.20 -3.77 10.18
C GLU A 29 14.37 -4.62 10.73
N PRO A 30 14.96 -5.51 9.91
CA PRO A 30 16.01 -6.43 10.35
C PRO A 30 17.19 -5.78 11.06
N ILE A 31 17.62 -4.58 10.64
CA ILE A 31 18.82 -3.94 11.22
C ILE A 31 18.67 -3.56 12.70
N TYR A 32 17.44 -3.50 13.21
CA TYR A 32 17.18 -3.19 14.62
C TYR A 32 16.97 -4.43 15.49
N VAL A 33 17.01 -5.63 14.92
CA VAL A 33 16.90 -6.88 15.67
C VAL A 33 18.30 -7.35 16.06
N GLU A 34 18.61 -7.29 17.35
CA GLU A 34 19.84 -7.89 17.89
C GLU A 34 19.52 -9.31 18.37
N TRP A 35 20.38 -10.23 17.95
CA TRP A 35 20.25 -11.66 18.23
C TRP A 35 21.34 -12.05 19.22
N GLU A 36 20.99 -12.33 20.47
CA GLU A 36 21.97 -12.73 21.50
C GLU A 36 21.92 -14.23 21.78
N GLU A 37 23.10 -14.83 21.93
CA GLU A 37 23.31 -16.28 22.10
C GLU A 37 22.76 -16.85 23.42
N LEU A 38 22.60 -16.01 24.45
CA LEU A 38 22.38 -16.44 25.83
C LEU A 38 21.24 -15.69 26.55
N GLU A 39 20.68 -14.66 25.93
CA GLU A 39 19.57 -13.87 26.48
C GLU A 39 18.39 -13.82 25.49
N ALA A 40 17.24 -13.30 25.93
CA ALA A 40 16.13 -13.11 25.02
C ALA A 40 16.51 -12.02 24.00
N ASP A 41 16.30 -12.30 22.70
CA ASP A 41 16.49 -11.32 21.63
C ASP A 41 15.84 -9.97 22.01
N TYR A 42 16.35 -8.85 21.48
CA TYR A 42 15.76 -7.53 21.74
C TYR A 42 15.92 -6.57 20.56
N PHE A 43 15.10 -5.52 20.56
CA PHE A 43 15.28 -4.42 19.61
C PHE A 43 16.31 -3.42 20.12
N LYS A 44 17.24 -3.03 19.26
CA LYS A 44 18.16 -1.94 19.52
C LYS A 44 17.52 -0.64 19.09
N ASN A 45 17.05 0.14 20.05
CA ASN A 45 16.78 1.55 19.82
C ASN A 45 17.87 2.42 20.43
N GLU A 46 17.90 3.68 20.02
CA GLU A 46 18.80 4.73 20.50
C GLU A 46 18.76 4.96 22.04
N ASN A 47 17.79 4.36 22.75
CA ASN A 47 17.55 4.53 24.18
C ASN A 47 17.68 3.23 25.01
N GLY A 48 18.08 2.10 24.41
CA GLY A 48 18.20 0.80 25.10
C GLY A 48 16.89 0.21 25.64
N VAL A 49 15.72 0.57 25.09
CA VAL A 49 14.43 0.02 25.54
C VAL A 49 14.17 -1.32 24.84
N THR A 50 14.13 -2.38 25.62
CA THR A 50 13.75 -3.73 25.20
C THR A 50 12.23 -3.84 25.12
N GLU A 51 11.62 -3.60 23.95
CA GLU A 51 10.19 -3.88 23.76
C GLU A 51 9.97 -5.40 23.63
N ASN A 52 9.40 -6.01 24.67
CA ASN A 52 9.34 -7.47 24.82
C ASN A 52 8.30 -8.15 23.92
N ASP A 53 7.25 -7.44 23.48
CA ASP A 53 6.17 -8.06 22.72
C ASP A 53 6.45 -8.17 21.23
N GLY A 54 7.11 -7.18 20.64
CA GLY A 54 7.48 -7.25 19.23
C GLY A 54 8.52 -8.34 18.96
N ILE A 55 9.47 -8.52 19.87
CA ILE A 55 10.52 -9.52 19.70
C ILE A 55 10.00 -10.96 19.86
N LYS A 56 8.97 -11.18 20.69
CA LYS A 56 8.25 -12.48 20.71
C LYS A 56 7.75 -12.86 19.33
N ARG A 57 7.23 -11.89 18.56
CA ARG A 57 6.71 -12.14 17.22
C ARG A 57 7.82 -12.52 16.24
N VAL A 58 8.97 -11.85 16.32
CA VAL A 58 10.17 -12.18 15.55
C VAL A 58 10.62 -13.61 15.88
N ASN A 59 10.67 -13.98 17.15
CA ASN A 59 11.14 -15.30 17.59
C ASN A 59 10.18 -16.42 17.16
N VAL A 60 8.87 -16.17 17.20
CA VAL A 60 7.87 -17.09 16.65
C VAL A 60 8.08 -17.28 15.15
N ALA A 61 8.32 -16.20 14.38
CA ALA A 61 8.60 -16.29 12.96
C ALA A 61 9.88 -17.10 12.69
N PHE A 62 10.95 -16.83 13.43
CA PHE A 62 12.23 -17.53 13.33
C PHE A 62 12.09 -19.03 13.60
N LEU A 63 11.49 -19.42 14.72
CA LEU A 63 11.27 -20.83 15.07
C LEU A 63 10.40 -21.56 14.03
N THR A 64 9.43 -20.86 13.45
CA THR A 64 8.57 -21.41 12.40
C THR A 64 9.37 -21.66 11.11
N LEU A 65 10.22 -20.72 10.70
CA LEU A 65 11.11 -20.88 9.56
C LEU A 65 12.09 -22.04 9.78
N LEU A 66 12.71 -22.13 10.96
CA LEU A 66 13.58 -23.25 11.31
C LEU A 66 12.86 -24.59 11.21
N GLY A 67 11.62 -24.68 11.71
CA GLY A 67 10.81 -25.88 11.60
C GLY A 67 10.50 -26.24 10.15
N ALA A 68 10.20 -25.25 9.31
CA ALA A 68 9.92 -25.44 7.89
C ALA A 68 11.17 -25.93 7.12
N VAL A 69 12.33 -25.34 7.40
CA VAL A 69 13.60 -25.73 6.78
C VAL A 69 14.02 -27.12 7.23
N LYS A 70 13.96 -27.42 8.55
CA LYS A 70 14.30 -28.74 9.09
C LYS A 70 13.38 -29.86 8.61
N SER A 71 12.15 -29.54 8.23
CA SER A 71 11.19 -30.49 7.65
C SER A 71 11.19 -30.53 6.13
N GLU A 72 12.11 -29.82 5.48
CA GLU A 72 12.22 -29.67 4.02
C GLU A 72 10.95 -29.08 3.36
N ALA A 73 10.05 -28.49 4.16
CA ALA A 73 8.87 -27.80 3.69
C ALA A 73 9.19 -26.43 3.07
N LEU A 74 10.36 -25.88 3.38
CA LEU A 74 10.91 -24.66 2.82
C LEU A 74 12.38 -24.91 2.43
N ALA A 75 12.71 -24.67 1.17
CA ALA A 75 14.08 -24.80 0.69
C ALA A 75 14.96 -23.67 1.24
N ALA A 76 16.16 -24.03 1.71
CA ALA A 76 17.18 -23.09 2.16
C ALA A 76 18.56 -23.60 1.73
N ASP A 77 19.43 -22.67 1.34
CA ASP A 77 20.83 -22.94 1.09
C ASP A 77 21.56 -22.86 2.43
N LEU A 78 21.77 -24.04 3.05
CA LEU A 78 22.38 -24.14 4.37
C LEU A 78 23.90 -24.05 4.29
N VAL A 79 24.48 -23.18 5.10
CA VAL A 79 25.93 -23.17 5.34
C VAL A 79 26.26 -24.25 6.36
N ILE A 80 27.04 -25.25 5.95
CA ILE A 80 27.50 -26.34 6.82
C ILE A 80 28.99 -26.14 7.09
N ALA A 81 29.42 -26.10 8.35
CA ALA A 81 30.85 -26.04 8.66
C ALA A 81 31.58 -27.29 8.14
N GLU A 82 32.69 -27.06 7.43
CA GLU A 82 33.54 -28.12 6.89
C GLU A 82 34.30 -28.93 7.95
N ASP A 83 34.43 -28.42 9.18
CA ASP A 83 35.29 -28.97 10.24
C ASP A 83 34.53 -29.47 11.49
N GLY A 84 33.19 -29.47 11.44
CA GLY A 84 32.36 -29.94 12.55
C GLY A 84 32.31 -28.98 13.75
N VAL A 85 32.83 -27.76 13.61
CA VAL A 85 32.73 -26.69 14.62
C VAL A 85 32.10 -25.46 13.97
N CYS A 86 30.85 -25.57 13.53
CA CYS A 86 30.01 -24.38 13.42
C CYS A 86 29.26 -24.23 14.73
N GLU A 87 29.34 -23.05 15.33
CA GLU A 87 28.33 -22.70 16.31
C GLU A 87 26.96 -22.66 15.59
N PRO A 88 25.90 -23.25 16.16
CA PRO A 88 24.60 -23.35 15.50
C PRO A 88 24.07 -22.01 14.98
N GLU A 89 24.50 -20.90 15.57
CA GLU A 89 24.11 -19.52 15.23
C GLU A 89 24.73 -19.01 13.92
N THR A 90 25.99 -19.37 13.64
CA THR A 90 26.69 -19.03 12.39
C THR A 90 25.99 -19.69 11.21
N ILE A 91 25.48 -20.90 11.40
CA ILE A 91 24.71 -21.62 10.40
C ILE A 91 23.49 -20.80 9.98
N TRP A 92 22.68 -20.27 10.91
CA TRP A 92 21.41 -19.62 10.56
C TRP A 92 21.54 -18.16 10.12
N SER A 93 22.61 -17.49 10.53
CA SER A 93 22.94 -16.13 10.07
C SER A 93 23.53 -16.14 8.66
N GLU A 94 24.20 -17.22 8.26
CA GLU A 94 24.77 -17.37 6.92
C GLU A 94 23.90 -18.19 5.97
N SER A 95 22.97 -19.00 6.48
CA SER A 95 22.02 -19.75 5.65
C SER A 95 20.97 -18.82 5.03
N THR A 96 20.74 -18.99 3.73
CA THR A 96 19.84 -18.12 2.97
C THR A 96 18.62 -18.85 2.43
N ILE A 97 17.51 -18.12 2.31
CA ILE A 97 16.25 -18.55 1.69
C ILE A 97 15.96 -17.64 0.50
N LYS A 98 15.55 -18.21 -0.62
CA LYS A 98 15.07 -17.43 -1.78
C LYS A 98 13.73 -16.77 -1.45
N VAL A 99 13.61 -15.48 -1.73
CA VAL A 99 12.39 -14.71 -1.45
C VAL A 99 11.18 -15.28 -2.19
N ALA A 100 11.36 -15.79 -3.41
CA ALA A 100 10.30 -16.45 -4.17
C ALA A 100 9.74 -17.70 -3.47
N ASP A 101 10.63 -18.56 -2.94
CA ASP A 101 10.25 -19.79 -2.24
C ASP A 101 9.59 -19.46 -0.89
N LEU A 102 10.10 -18.45 -0.19
CA LEU A 102 9.49 -17.94 1.04
C LEU A 102 8.07 -17.41 0.78
N LYS A 103 7.86 -16.62 -0.27
CA LYS A 103 6.54 -16.11 -0.67
C LYS A 103 5.57 -17.27 -0.97
N ALA A 104 5.99 -18.24 -1.78
CA ALA A 104 5.17 -19.39 -2.12
C ALA A 104 4.79 -20.21 -0.87
N TRP A 105 5.74 -20.41 0.03
CA TRP A 105 5.50 -21.10 1.29
C TRP A 105 4.53 -20.33 2.20
N LEU A 106 4.71 -19.02 2.38
CA LEU A 106 3.78 -18.17 3.16
C LEU A 106 2.36 -18.21 2.60
N GLN A 107 2.21 -18.12 1.27
CA GLN A 107 0.91 -18.25 0.59
C GLN A 107 0.27 -19.61 0.85
N SER A 108 1.04 -20.69 0.84
CA SER A 108 0.54 -22.04 1.16
C SER A 108 -0.01 -22.16 2.59
N LYS A 109 0.41 -21.26 3.50
CA LYS A 109 -0.08 -21.15 4.88
C LYS A 109 -1.19 -20.11 5.04
N GLY A 110 -1.67 -19.52 3.95
CA GLY A 110 -2.73 -18.50 3.95
C GLY A 110 -2.25 -17.09 4.28
N MET A 111 -0.94 -16.85 4.38
CA MET A 111 -0.38 -15.52 4.57
C MET A 111 -0.20 -14.83 3.23
N THR A 112 -0.96 -13.76 3.00
CA THR A 112 -1.05 -13.03 1.72
C THR A 112 -0.97 -11.51 1.88
N LYS A 113 -0.55 -11.05 3.07
CA LYS A 113 -0.42 -9.63 3.44
C LYS A 113 0.90 -9.38 4.15
N GLY A 114 1.31 -8.12 4.21
CA GLY A 114 2.54 -7.67 4.89
C GLY A 114 3.69 -7.46 3.92
N PHE A 115 4.92 -7.35 4.45
CA PHE A 115 6.11 -6.98 3.68
C PHE A 115 6.29 -7.77 2.37
N PHE A 116 6.09 -9.10 2.39
CA PHE A 116 6.29 -9.93 1.20
C PHE A 116 5.16 -9.85 0.16
N PHE A 117 4.04 -9.24 0.53
CA PHE A 117 2.85 -9.07 -0.30
C PHE A 117 2.41 -7.60 -0.19
N PRO A 118 3.20 -6.67 -0.75
CA PRO A 118 2.76 -5.29 -0.83
C PRO A 118 1.40 -5.28 -1.52
N GLU A 119 0.41 -4.61 -0.92
CA GLU A 119 -0.84 -4.33 -1.63
C GLU A 119 -0.44 -3.68 -2.95
N GLU A 120 -0.87 -4.24 -4.09
CA GLU A 120 -0.48 -3.79 -5.43
C GLU A 120 -0.47 -2.26 -5.49
N GLN A 121 0.71 -1.67 -5.33
CA GLN A 121 0.87 -0.23 -5.39
C GLN A 121 0.81 0.12 -6.88
N ASN A 122 -0.32 0.67 -7.30
CA ASN A 122 -0.49 1.42 -8.55
C ASN A 122 -0.51 0.62 -9.86
N GLU A 123 -1.23 -0.49 -9.94
CA GLU A 123 -2.04 -0.68 -11.14
C GLU A 123 -3.36 0.04 -10.90
N ALA A 124 -3.63 1.11 -11.67
CA ALA A 124 -4.93 1.75 -11.63
C ALA A 124 -5.98 0.64 -11.76
N PRO A 125 -6.99 0.57 -10.86
CA PRO A 125 -7.94 -0.54 -10.86
C PRO A 125 -8.47 -0.79 -12.26
N GLY A 126 -8.71 -2.04 -12.67
CA GLY A 126 -9.05 -2.36 -14.08
C GLY A 126 -10.22 -1.56 -14.68
N TYR A 127 -11.10 -0.94 -13.88
CA TYR A 127 -12.12 -0.01 -14.36
C TYR A 127 -11.59 1.36 -14.85
N MET A 128 -10.33 1.67 -14.57
CA MET A 128 -9.59 2.87 -15.01
C MET A 128 -8.71 2.61 -16.24
N ASP A 129 -8.55 1.36 -16.66
CA ASP A 129 -7.79 0.95 -17.84
C ASP A 129 -8.65 1.08 -19.11
N PRO A 130 -8.31 1.98 -20.06
CA PRO A 130 -9.05 2.17 -21.30
C PRO A 130 -9.12 0.92 -22.20
N ASP A 131 -8.17 0.01 -22.09
CA ASP A 131 -8.09 -1.22 -22.90
C ASP A 131 -8.86 -2.39 -22.25
N HIS A 132 -9.39 -2.22 -21.04
CA HIS A 132 -10.15 -3.25 -20.34
C HIS A 132 -11.49 -3.52 -21.04
N PRO A 133 -11.92 -4.80 -21.23
CA PRO A 133 -13.13 -5.14 -21.99
C PRO A 133 -14.43 -4.61 -21.38
N LEU A 134 -14.41 -4.27 -20.08
CA LEU A 134 -15.54 -3.66 -19.36
C LEU A 134 -15.31 -2.17 -19.07
N TYR A 135 -14.33 -1.55 -19.71
CA TYR A 135 -14.04 -0.14 -19.51
C TYR A 135 -15.23 0.74 -19.91
N SER A 136 -15.45 1.79 -19.12
CA SER A 136 -16.47 2.80 -19.37
C SER A 136 -15.92 4.19 -19.12
N ASN A 137 -15.92 5.02 -20.16
CA ASN A 137 -15.51 6.42 -20.06
C ASN A 137 -16.28 7.18 -18.96
N THR A 138 -17.58 6.89 -18.79
CA THR A 138 -18.38 7.58 -17.78
C THR A 138 -18.01 7.17 -16.36
N LEU A 139 -17.65 5.90 -16.14
CA LEU A 139 -17.19 5.42 -14.84
C LEU A 139 -15.83 6.03 -14.50
N SER A 140 -14.87 5.96 -15.42
CA SER A 140 -13.54 6.56 -15.20
C SER A 140 -13.65 8.07 -14.99
N ALA A 141 -14.46 8.77 -15.78
CA ALA A 141 -14.67 10.21 -15.60
C ALA A 141 -15.29 10.57 -14.25
N ALA A 142 -16.22 9.76 -13.74
CA ALA A 142 -16.82 9.96 -12.42
C ALA A 142 -15.80 9.84 -11.29
N VAL A 143 -14.88 8.87 -11.38
CA VAL A 143 -13.79 8.71 -10.41
C VAL A 143 -12.81 9.89 -10.53
N ARG A 144 -12.36 10.22 -11.74
CA ARG A 144 -11.39 11.31 -11.97
C ARG A 144 -11.89 12.66 -11.48
N VAL A 145 -13.15 13.02 -11.74
CA VAL A 145 -13.70 14.29 -11.26
C VAL A 145 -13.87 14.26 -9.74
N TRP A 146 -14.26 13.13 -9.15
CA TRP A 146 -14.36 13.00 -7.70
C TRP A 146 -12.99 13.22 -7.03
N GLU A 147 -11.93 12.62 -7.58
CA GLU A 147 -10.55 12.80 -7.12
C GLU A 147 -10.07 14.24 -7.30
N ALA A 148 -10.34 14.85 -8.46
CA ALA A 148 -9.93 16.23 -8.74
C ALA A 148 -10.50 17.23 -7.72
N MET A 149 -11.72 17.00 -7.24
CA MET A 149 -12.34 17.88 -6.25
C MET A 149 -11.70 17.81 -4.84
N GLN A 150 -10.71 16.94 -4.62
CA GLN A 150 -9.84 17.03 -3.44
C GLN A 150 -9.10 18.37 -3.41
N ASP A 151 -8.78 18.95 -4.57
CA ASP A 151 -8.24 20.30 -4.70
C ASP A 151 -9.29 21.35 -4.28
N PRO A 152 -9.05 22.11 -3.19
CA PRO A 152 -9.96 23.15 -2.74
C PRO A 152 -10.13 24.31 -3.72
N GLU A 153 -9.12 24.64 -4.53
CA GLU A 153 -9.15 25.78 -5.46
C GLU A 153 -10.22 25.59 -6.54
N LEU A 154 -10.37 24.34 -7.02
CA LEU A 154 -11.41 23.99 -7.99
C LEU A 154 -12.84 24.19 -7.45
N ARG A 155 -13.00 24.18 -6.12
CA ARG A 155 -14.30 24.33 -5.44
C ARG A 155 -14.55 25.73 -4.90
N GLU A 156 -13.58 26.64 -4.96
CA GLU A 156 -13.70 27.96 -4.36
C GLU A 156 -14.86 28.75 -5.00
N GLY A 157 -15.76 29.26 -4.15
CA GLY A 157 -16.92 30.06 -4.58
C GLY A 157 -17.98 29.30 -5.39
N LYS A 158 -17.86 27.97 -5.57
CA LYS A 158 -18.79 27.15 -6.36
C LYS A 158 -19.45 26.07 -5.52
N ALA A 159 -20.71 25.74 -5.87
CA ALA A 159 -21.31 24.50 -5.42
C ALA A 159 -20.53 23.30 -5.99
N VAL A 160 -20.34 22.24 -5.21
CA VAL A 160 -19.51 21.07 -5.61
C VAL A 160 -19.91 20.51 -6.98
N LYS A 161 -21.20 20.32 -7.23
CA LYS A 161 -21.68 19.86 -8.54
C LYS A 161 -21.29 20.79 -9.69
N SER A 162 -21.37 22.11 -9.48
CA SER A 162 -21.02 23.11 -10.50
C SER A 162 -19.50 23.15 -10.75
N ALA A 163 -18.70 22.96 -9.71
CA ALA A 163 -17.24 22.79 -9.83
C ALA A 163 -16.89 21.53 -10.64
N MET A 164 -17.55 20.40 -10.34
CA MET A 164 -17.39 19.16 -11.10
C MET A 164 -17.76 19.33 -12.58
N GLU A 165 -18.91 19.94 -12.88
CA GLU A 165 -19.33 20.23 -14.26
C GLU A 165 -18.29 21.10 -14.98
N SER A 166 -17.80 22.17 -14.34
CA SER A 166 -16.76 23.06 -14.92
C SER A 166 -15.48 22.28 -15.25
N TRP A 167 -15.04 21.40 -14.35
CA TRP A 167 -13.82 20.61 -14.54
C TRP A 167 -14.00 19.56 -15.65
N LEU A 168 -15.15 18.89 -15.69
CA LEU A 168 -15.47 17.92 -16.74
C LEU A 168 -15.57 18.59 -18.12
N GLU A 169 -16.13 19.80 -18.20
CA GLU A 169 -16.17 20.59 -19.43
C GLU A 169 -14.77 20.99 -19.92
N ALA A 170 -13.83 21.27 -19.02
CA ALA A 170 -12.45 21.58 -19.40
C ALA A 170 -11.70 20.34 -19.92
N ASN A 171 -12.07 19.14 -19.46
CA ASN A 171 -11.36 17.88 -19.72
C ASN A 171 -12.14 16.91 -20.63
N TYR A 172 -13.27 17.33 -21.23
CA TYR A 172 -14.23 16.41 -21.86
C TYR A 172 -13.64 15.53 -22.97
N LYS A 173 -12.64 16.01 -23.70
CA LYS A 173 -11.99 15.26 -24.78
C LYS A 173 -11.18 14.10 -24.22
N ASP A 174 -10.35 14.36 -23.22
CA ASP A 174 -9.46 13.37 -22.61
C ASP A 174 -10.25 12.33 -21.82
N LEU A 175 -11.43 12.72 -21.31
CA LEU A 175 -12.36 11.84 -20.61
C LEU A 175 -13.29 11.06 -21.56
N GLY A 176 -13.20 11.28 -22.87
CA GLY A 176 -14.08 10.64 -23.84
C GLY A 176 -15.56 11.05 -23.72
N LEU A 177 -15.88 12.16 -23.03
CA LEU A 177 -17.23 12.70 -22.85
C LEU A 177 -17.68 13.50 -24.08
N THR A 178 -17.60 12.86 -25.24
CA THR A 178 -17.88 13.45 -26.55
C THR A 178 -19.15 12.84 -27.18
N ARG A 179 -19.80 13.62 -28.04
CA ARG A 179 -20.88 13.17 -28.92
C ARG A 179 -20.28 12.54 -30.18
N LYS A 180 -21.11 11.96 -31.04
CA LYS A 180 -20.68 11.35 -32.31
C LYS A 180 -19.95 12.32 -33.26
N ASP A 181 -20.18 13.61 -33.11
CA ASP A 181 -19.53 14.68 -33.88
C ASP A 181 -18.17 15.11 -33.28
N GLY A 182 -17.71 14.47 -32.21
CA GLY A 182 -16.51 14.84 -31.46
C GLY A 182 -16.67 16.06 -30.55
N GLY A 183 -17.85 16.71 -30.54
CA GLY A 183 -18.15 17.83 -29.66
C GLY A 183 -18.54 17.37 -28.26
N MET A 184 -18.45 18.28 -27.29
CA MET A 184 -18.76 18.00 -25.88
C MET A 184 -20.18 17.46 -25.66
N SER A 185 -20.31 16.43 -24.81
CA SER A 185 -21.59 15.86 -24.41
C SER A 185 -22.07 16.43 -23.07
N ARG A 186 -22.90 17.50 -23.12
CA ARG A 186 -23.43 18.14 -21.90
C ARG A 186 -24.23 17.19 -21.02
N SER A 187 -25.03 16.29 -21.61
CA SER A 187 -25.81 15.32 -20.83
C SER A 187 -24.91 14.34 -20.10
N ALA A 188 -23.84 13.84 -20.75
CA ALA A 188 -22.89 12.93 -20.10
C ALA A 188 -22.14 13.63 -18.95
N ILE A 189 -21.75 14.89 -19.13
CA ILE A 189 -21.12 15.70 -18.09
C ILE A 189 -22.06 15.86 -16.88
N GLU A 190 -23.32 16.22 -17.13
CA GLU A 190 -24.30 16.42 -16.06
C GLU A 190 -24.56 15.12 -15.28
N ASP A 191 -24.68 13.99 -15.99
CA ASP A 191 -24.90 12.68 -15.38
C ASP A 191 -23.68 12.22 -14.57
N VAL A 192 -22.47 12.38 -15.11
CA VAL A 192 -21.23 12.09 -14.39
C VAL A 192 -21.10 12.96 -13.13
N ALA A 193 -21.37 14.27 -13.23
CA ALA A 193 -21.34 15.17 -12.08
C ALA A 193 -22.38 14.79 -11.02
N LYS A 194 -23.58 14.34 -11.42
CA LYS A 194 -24.59 13.82 -10.47
C LYS A 194 -24.11 12.57 -9.74
N ILE A 195 -23.49 11.63 -10.45
CA ILE A 195 -22.99 10.37 -9.88
C ILE A 195 -21.83 10.63 -8.93
N ALA A 196 -20.88 11.47 -9.33
CA ALA A 196 -19.66 11.76 -8.57
C ALA A 196 -19.91 12.66 -7.34
N ASN A 197 -20.97 13.48 -7.34
CA ASN A 197 -21.19 14.44 -6.26
C ASN A 197 -21.53 13.77 -4.91
N TRP A 198 -20.52 13.69 -4.03
CA TRP A 198 -20.68 13.20 -2.65
C TRP A 198 -21.43 14.21 -1.76
N ASN A 199 -21.39 15.50 -2.10
CA ASN A 199 -22.02 16.55 -1.31
C ASN A 199 -23.49 16.71 -1.71
N LYS A 200 -24.36 15.98 -1.00
CA LYS A 200 -25.81 15.96 -1.23
C LYS A 200 -26.55 17.15 -0.63
N VAL A 201 -25.86 18.12 -0.01
CA VAL A 201 -26.48 19.31 0.58
C VAL A 201 -26.79 20.31 -0.54
N GLY A 202 -27.87 20.06 -1.26
CA GLY A 202 -28.42 20.96 -2.28
C GLY A 202 -29.45 21.91 -1.66
N GLY A 203 -29.00 23.08 -1.22
CA GLY A 203 -29.85 24.23 -0.90
C GLY A 203 -29.22 25.49 -1.48
N ALA A 204 -30.03 26.39 -2.04
CA ALA A 204 -29.61 27.60 -2.76
C ALA A 204 -28.49 28.37 -2.02
N THR A 205 -27.48 28.81 -2.76
CA THR A 205 -26.47 29.77 -2.28
C THR A 205 -27.18 30.98 -1.68
N LYS A 206 -26.88 31.31 -0.41
CA LYS A 206 -27.37 32.55 0.22
C LYS A 206 -26.95 33.74 -0.64
N THR A 207 -27.91 34.51 -1.12
CA THR A 207 -27.68 35.79 -1.77
C THR A 207 -27.04 36.76 -0.76
N PRO A 208 -26.03 37.57 -1.12
CA PRO A 208 -25.50 38.59 -0.23
C PRO A 208 -26.58 39.66 0.00
N ASP A 209 -26.91 39.95 1.26
CA ASP A 209 -27.79 41.05 1.62
C ASP A 209 -27.21 42.37 1.10
N SER A 210 -27.96 43.07 0.25
CA SER A 210 -27.61 44.43 -0.17
C SER A 210 -27.80 45.38 1.02
N PRO A 211 -26.84 46.27 1.30
CA PRO A 211 -26.95 47.20 2.43
C PRO A 211 -28.08 48.21 2.15
N SER A 212 -29.09 48.20 3.00
CA SER A 212 -30.15 49.21 3.04
C SER A 212 -29.55 50.58 3.34
N SER A 213 -29.59 51.46 2.34
CA SER A 213 -29.36 52.89 2.50
C SER A 213 -30.60 53.54 3.10
N ASP A 214 -30.58 53.81 4.40
CA ASP A 214 -31.57 54.72 5.02
C ASP A 214 -31.18 56.17 4.71
N SER A 215 -32.15 56.90 4.14
CA SER A 215 -32.18 58.36 4.00
C SER A 215 -33.21 58.93 4.96
#